data_AF-A0A1H7JFC8-F1
#
_entry.id   AF-A0A1H7JFC8-F1
#
_cell.length_a   1.000
_cell.length_b   1.000
_cell.length_c   1.000
_cell.angle_alpha   90.00
_cell.angle_beta   90.00
_cell.angle_gamma   90.00
#
_symmetry.space_group_name_H-M   'P 1'
#
loop_
_entity.id
_entity.type
_entity.pdbx_description
1 polymer ?
#
loop_
_entity_poly.entity_id
_entity_poly.type
_entity_poly.pdbx_seq_one_letter_code
_entity_poly.pdbx_strand_id
1 'polypeptide(L)'
;MELVLRIILAGAIGFLVSLGCVKIFYRYRSGRTIKAVPDEKRIDILRRFRDYEEDNISRKHYPEFVLGRPAPKILQKYNYPAYCKTDSENEDSIVFSMLDFVCDNFRHYSHAVTGGGSLESVIKSCEKHEQKTNCRGLSIILSELLRMNGIKARHITCKPYEEPFNDCHVVVDCLLPSGSRIMLDPTYRLYFTDDNGDYVSLRQLREDVIAGRTLHANKNASYSGDAFDYDFYLEYMSKNLLRFNANYRSDNTDSISTQIELIPKGYSTDGYSKAVQYTTSLEYFWDMG
;
A
#
# COMPACT_ATOMS: atom_id res chain seq x y z
N MET A 1 19.73 25.77 58.65
CA MET A 1 19.79 26.27 57.27
C MET A 1 20.48 25.27 56.33
N GLU A 2 21.61 24.68 56.74
CA GLU A 2 22.34 23.68 55.93
C GLU A 2 21.51 22.44 55.53
N LEU A 3 20.71 21.87 56.44
CA LEU A 3 19.99 20.62 56.16
C LEU A 3 18.92 20.78 55.07
N VAL A 4 18.18 21.89 55.11
CA VAL A 4 17.12 22.19 54.12
C VAL A 4 17.73 22.44 52.74
N LEU A 5 18.86 23.14 52.66
CA LEU A 5 19.55 23.40 51.40
C LEU A 5 20.10 22.10 50.78
N ARG A 6 20.62 21.16 51.59
CA ARG A 6 21.08 19.85 51.13
C ARG A 6 19.93 18.97 50.60
N ILE A 7 18.76 19.03 51.23
CA ILE A 7 17.56 18.31 50.77
C ILE A 7 17.07 18.86 49.43
N ILE A 8 17.03 20.19 49.27
CA ILE A 8 16.63 20.83 48.01
C ILE A 8 17.63 20.49 46.88
N LEU A 9 18.93 20.54 47.17
CA LEU A 9 19.97 20.22 46.18
C LEU A 9 19.92 18.73 45.76
N ALA A 10 19.71 17.82 46.71
CA ALA A 10 19.54 16.39 46.41
C ALA A 10 18.27 16.12 45.57
N GLY A 11 17.18 16.81 45.87
CA GLY A 11 15.94 16.75 45.08
C GLY A 11 16.12 17.27 43.64
N ALA A 12 16.84 18.39 43.47
CA ALA A 12 17.13 18.95 42.15
C ALA A 12 18.04 18.05 41.31
N ILE A 13 19.07 17.45 41.92
CA ILE A 13 19.96 16.49 41.25
C ILE A 13 19.18 15.23 40.87
N GLY A 14 18.35 14.69 41.78
CA GLY A 14 17.51 13.53 41.50
C GLY A 14 16.51 13.77 40.35
N PHE A 15 15.94 14.98 40.27
CA PHE A 15 15.04 15.37 39.19
C PHE A 15 15.76 15.55 37.84
N LEU A 16 16.97 16.10 37.83
CA LEU A 16 17.77 16.22 36.61
C LEU A 16 18.26 14.86 36.09
N VAL A 17 18.66 13.96 36.99
CA VAL A 17 19.03 12.58 36.63
C VAL A 17 17.82 11.82 36.09
N SER A 18 16.63 11.96 36.70
CA SER A 18 15.42 11.31 36.20
C SER A 18 14.99 11.85 34.83
N LEU A 19 15.05 13.16 34.59
CA LEU A 19 14.81 13.74 33.26
C LEU A 19 15.82 13.25 32.23
N GLY A 20 17.11 13.19 32.61
CA GLY A 20 18.17 12.64 31.77
C GLY A 20 17.93 11.19 31.40
N CYS A 21 17.59 10.35 32.39
CA CYS A 21 17.26 8.95 32.20
C CYS A 21 15.98 8.74 31.38
N VAL A 22 14.95 9.58 31.54
CA VAL A 22 13.73 9.52 30.70
C VAL A 22 14.03 9.91 29.26
N LYS A 23 14.86 10.93 29.03
CA LYS A 23 15.25 11.36 27.68
C LYS A 23 16.15 10.34 26.99
N ILE A 24 17.06 9.71 27.74
CA ILE A 24 17.88 8.59 27.28
C ILE A 24 17.00 7.37 27.02
N PHE A 25 16.06 7.04 27.91
CA PHE A 25 15.13 5.92 27.75
C PHE A 25 14.19 6.12 26.56
N TYR A 26 13.67 7.34 26.32
CA TYR A 26 12.92 7.65 25.11
C TYR A 26 13.78 7.52 23.86
N ARG A 27 15.03 8.01 23.87
CA ARG A 27 15.98 7.82 22.75
C ARG A 27 16.35 6.35 22.52
N TYR A 28 16.51 5.55 23.58
CA TYR A 28 16.86 4.13 23.52
C TYR A 28 15.68 3.26 23.10
N ARG A 29 14.45 3.67 23.45
CA ARG A 29 13.20 3.02 23.04
C ARG A 29 12.76 3.49 21.64
N SER A 30 13.18 4.69 21.21
CA SER A 30 12.95 5.25 19.88
C SER A 30 14.13 5.04 18.93
N GLY A 31 14.62 3.81 18.78
CA GLY A 31 15.48 3.45 17.63
C GLY A 31 14.80 3.61 16.26
N ARG A 32 13.65 4.31 16.20
CA ARG A 32 12.92 4.69 15.00
C ARG A 32 13.28 6.12 14.65
N THR A 33 13.82 6.33 13.45
CA THR A 33 13.84 7.66 12.82
C THR A 33 12.43 8.24 12.87
N ILE A 34 12.28 9.49 13.31
CA ILE A 34 11.03 10.24 13.23
C ILE A 34 11.21 11.29 12.14
N LYS A 35 10.58 11.07 11.00
CA LYS A 35 10.48 12.01 9.89
C LYS A 35 9.09 12.62 9.96
N ALA A 36 8.98 13.82 10.54
CA ALA A 36 7.72 14.52 10.70
C ALA A 36 7.23 15.08 9.36
N VAL A 37 5.91 15.21 9.21
CA VAL A 37 5.30 15.85 8.04
C VAL A 37 5.67 17.34 8.05
N PRO A 38 6.18 17.90 6.94
CA PRO A 38 6.38 19.33 6.78
C PRO A 38 5.05 20.11 6.88
N ASP A 39 5.11 21.35 7.36
CA ASP A 39 3.94 22.23 7.47
C ASP A 39 3.54 22.83 6.11
N GLU A 40 3.02 21.98 5.22
CA GLU A 40 2.59 22.31 3.86
C GLU A 40 1.58 21.27 3.37
N LYS A 41 0.89 21.56 2.26
CA LYS A 41 -0.10 20.64 1.70
C LYS A 41 0.56 19.36 1.19
N ARG A 42 -0.17 18.24 1.31
CA ARG A 42 0.30 16.92 0.86
C ARG A 42 0.69 16.90 -0.63
N ILE A 43 -0.10 17.56 -1.48
CA ILE A 43 0.19 17.71 -2.90
C ILE A 43 1.49 18.49 -3.17
N ASP A 44 1.84 19.48 -2.34
CA ASP A 44 3.05 20.27 -2.52
C ASP A 44 4.30 19.46 -2.11
N ILE A 45 4.19 18.64 -1.06
CA ILE A 45 5.21 17.62 -0.72
C ILE A 45 5.41 16.68 -1.90
N LEU A 46 4.33 16.14 -2.46
CA LEU A 46 4.39 15.19 -3.58
C LEU A 46 5.05 15.82 -4.81
N ARG A 47 4.70 17.07 -5.15
CA ARG A 47 5.31 17.83 -6.26
C ARG A 47 6.80 18.09 -6.04
N ARG A 48 7.23 18.41 -4.81
CA ARG A 48 8.64 18.62 -4.50
C ARG A 48 9.46 17.34 -4.68
N PHE A 49 8.88 16.20 -4.35
CA PHE A 49 9.49 14.88 -4.49
C PHE A 49 9.04 14.16 -5.77
N ARG A 50 8.73 14.89 -6.84
CA ARG A 50 8.20 14.30 -8.07
C ARG A 50 9.19 13.41 -8.82
N ASP A 51 10.49 13.71 -8.72
CA ASP A 51 11.52 13.10 -9.56
C ASP A 51 12.04 11.77 -9.01
N TYR A 52 12.53 10.94 -9.92
CA TYR A 52 13.20 9.67 -9.68
C TYR A 52 14.53 9.65 -10.44
N GLU A 53 15.43 8.74 -10.09
CA GLU A 53 16.70 8.58 -10.80
C GLU A 53 17.15 7.13 -10.81
N GLU A 54 17.82 6.72 -11.88
CA GLU A 54 18.43 5.40 -11.91
C GLU A 54 19.47 5.28 -10.81
N ASP A 55 19.41 4.16 -10.10
CA ASP A 55 20.36 3.82 -9.04
C ASP A 55 21.19 2.60 -9.41
N ASN A 56 22.40 2.58 -8.85
CA ASN A 56 23.34 1.48 -9.04
C ASN A 56 23.18 0.46 -7.92
N ILE A 57 22.02 -0.21 -7.88
CA ILE A 57 21.82 -1.31 -6.94
C ILE A 57 22.55 -2.55 -7.45
N SER A 58 23.51 -3.03 -6.65
CA SER A 58 24.39 -4.15 -6.98
C SER A 58 23.66 -5.49 -7.19
N ARG A 59 22.52 -5.69 -6.53
CA ARG A 59 21.69 -6.89 -6.67
C ARG A 59 20.22 -6.51 -6.85
N LYS A 60 19.76 -6.58 -8.10
CA LYS A 60 18.34 -6.41 -8.45
C LYS A 60 17.59 -7.73 -8.23
N HIS A 61 16.41 -7.63 -7.64
CA HIS A 61 15.45 -8.69 -7.37
C HIS A 61 14.15 -8.31 -8.08
N TYR A 62 13.81 -9.02 -9.15
CA TYR A 62 12.62 -8.75 -9.94
C TYR A 62 11.40 -9.51 -9.38
N PRO A 63 10.17 -9.05 -9.65
CA PRO A 63 8.97 -9.72 -9.19
C PRO A 63 8.84 -11.16 -9.72
N GLU A 64 8.64 -12.10 -8.80
CA GLU A 64 8.32 -13.49 -9.06
C GLU A 64 6.83 -13.71 -8.77
N PHE A 65 6.06 -14.08 -9.79
CA PHE A 65 4.63 -14.36 -9.68
C PHE A 65 4.35 -15.85 -9.70
N VAL A 66 3.65 -16.35 -8.67
CA VAL A 66 3.10 -17.71 -8.71
C VAL A 66 1.69 -17.66 -9.24
N LEU A 67 1.51 -18.14 -10.48
CA LEU A 67 0.26 -18.07 -11.24
C LEU A 67 -0.48 -19.41 -11.27
N GLY A 68 -1.80 -19.36 -11.46
CA GLY A 68 -2.61 -20.55 -11.73
C GLY A 68 -2.78 -21.51 -10.54
N ARG A 69 -2.58 -21.04 -9.30
CA ARG A 69 -2.81 -21.87 -8.11
C ARG A 69 -4.29 -22.30 -8.03
N PRO A 70 -4.59 -23.57 -7.67
CA PRO A 70 -5.97 -24.00 -7.48
C PRO A 70 -6.71 -23.17 -6.43
N ALA A 71 -7.98 -22.88 -6.69
CA ALA A 71 -8.82 -22.14 -5.76
C ALA A 71 -9.02 -22.90 -4.44
N PRO A 72 -8.74 -22.28 -3.27
CA PRO A 72 -9.00 -22.91 -1.99
C PRO A 72 -10.50 -23.11 -1.76
N LYS A 73 -10.87 -24.19 -1.06
CA LYS A 73 -12.27 -24.59 -0.82
C LYS A 73 -13.11 -23.48 -0.17
N ILE A 74 -12.50 -22.57 0.60
CA ILE A 74 -13.20 -21.46 1.25
C ILE A 74 -13.94 -20.55 0.25
N LEU A 75 -13.43 -20.43 -0.98
CA LEU A 75 -14.04 -19.60 -2.03
C LEU A 75 -15.37 -20.17 -2.56
N GLN A 76 -15.66 -21.45 -2.33
CA GLN A 76 -16.93 -22.06 -2.73
C GLN A 76 -18.13 -21.39 -2.03
N LYS A 77 -17.96 -20.92 -0.78
CA LYS A 77 -19.00 -20.19 -0.03
C LYS A 77 -19.41 -18.87 -0.69
N TYR A 78 -18.52 -18.29 -1.49
CA TYR A 78 -18.69 -16.98 -2.12
C TYR A 78 -19.04 -17.08 -3.60
N ASN A 79 -19.42 -18.27 -4.07
CA ASN A 79 -19.76 -18.54 -5.47
C ASN A 79 -18.67 -18.07 -6.46
N TYR A 80 -17.39 -18.18 -6.07
CA TYR A 80 -16.24 -17.74 -6.86
C TYR A 80 -16.26 -18.23 -8.32
N PRO A 81 -16.61 -19.50 -8.65
CA PRO A 81 -16.66 -19.96 -10.04
C PRO A 81 -17.62 -19.15 -10.94
N ALA A 82 -18.64 -18.51 -10.40
CA ALA A 82 -19.54 -17.67 -11.19
C ALA A 82 -18.87 -16.39 -11.70
N TYR A 83 -17.86 -15.88 -10.98
CA TYR A 83 -17.07 -14.71 -11.35
C TYR A 83 -15.91 -15.06 -12.29
N CYS A 84 -15.46 -16.32 -12.34
CA CYS A 84 -14.38 -16.77 -13.23
C CYS A 84 -14.81 -16.93 -14.70
N LYS A 85 -16.02 -16.52 -15.07
CA LYS A 85 -16.48 -16.61 -16.45
C LYS A 85 -15.73 -15.58 -17.28
N THR A 86 -14.94 -16.05 -18.24
CA THR A 86 -14.21 -15.21 -19.18
C THR A 86 -15.11 -14.84 -20.35
N ASP A 87 -15.12 -13.56 -20.73
CA ASP A 87 -15.64 -13.13 -22.02
C ASP A 87 -14.58 -13.38 -23.10
N SER A 88 -14.89 -14.22 -24.10
CA SER A 88 -13.96 -14.52 -25.20
C SER A 88 -13.70 -13.33 -26.11
N GLU A 89 -14.57 -12.31 -26.09
CA GLU A 89 -14.40 -11.08 -26.88
C GLU A 89 -13.67 -9.99 -26.07
N ASN A 90 -13.51 -10.17 -24.76
CA ASN A 90 -12.79 -9.26 -23.88
C ASN A 90 -12.04 -10.03 -22.79
N GLU A 91 -10.79 -10.38 -23.09
CA GLU A 91 -9.94 -11.13 -22.16
C GLU A 91 -9.70 -10.39 -20.83
N ASP A 92 -9.76 -9.05 -20.81
CA ASP A 92 -9.58 -8.25 -19.60
C ASP A 92 -10.78 -8.34 -18.63
N SER A 93 -11.94 -8.80 -19.12
CA SER A 93 -13.19 -8.91 -18.33
C SER A 93 -13.01 -9.65 -17.00
N ILE A 94 -12.13 -10.67 -16.98
CA ILE A 94 -11.83 -11.44 -15.77
C ILE A 94 -11.26 -10.57 -14.65
N VAL A 95 -10.47 -9.55 -14.98
CA VAL A 95 -9.84 -8.65 -14.00
C VAL A 95 -10.90 -7.84 -13.26
N PHE A 96 -11.85 -7.28 -14.02
CA PHE A 96 -12.96 -6.51 -13.46
C PHE A 96 -13.93 -7.39 -12.68
N SER A 97 -14.19 -8.61 -13.16
CA SER A 97 -14.98 -9.60 -12.42
C SER A 97 -14.33 -9.98 -11.09
N MET A 98 -13.00 -10.07 -11.01
CA MET A 98 -12.30 -10.30 -9.73
C MET A 98 -12.39 -9.10 -8.79
N LEU A 99 -12.33 -7.87 -9.32
CA LEU A 99 -12.60 -6.67 -8.52
C LEU A 99 -14.03 -6.70 -7.96
N ASP A 100 -15.01 -7.02 -8.80
CA ASP A 100 -16.41 -7.14 -8.40
C ASP A 100 -16.60 -8.23 -7.34
N PHE A 101 -16.00 -9.41 -7.50
CA PHE A 101 -16.02 -10.47 -6.50
C PHE A 101 -15.55 -9.96 -5.13
N VAL A 102 -14.45 -9.20 -5.06
CA VAL A 102 -13.95 -8.70 -3.78
C VAL A 102 -14.94 -7.70 -3.18
N CYS A 103 -15.41 -6.74 -3.98
CA CYS A 103 -16.28 -5.67 -3.51
C CYS A 103 -17.72 -6.13 -3.19
N ASP A 104 -18.18 -7.23 -3.78
CA ASP A 104 -19.48 -7.84 -3.49
C ASP A 104 -19.47 -8.65 -2.18
N ASN A 105 -18.32 -9.22 -1.82
CA ASN A 105 -18.22 -10.19 -0.71
C ASN A 105 -17.51 -9.64 0.54
N PHE A 106 -16.71 -8.57 0.41
CA PHE A 106 -15.93 -8.01 1.51
C PHE A 106 -16.03 -6.48 1.56
N ARG A 107 -15.93 -5.91 2.75
CA ARG A 107 -16.06 -4.46 2.98
C ARG A 107 -14.84 -3.87 3.69
N HIS A 108 -14.61 -2.59 3.46
CA HIS A 108 -13.54 -1.87 4.13
C HIS A 108 -13.89 -1.54 5.59
N TYR A 109 -12.93 -1.74 6.49
CA TYR A 109 -12.95 -1.25 7.86
C TYR A 109 -11.52 -0.98 8.35
N SER A 110 -11.21 0.30 8.62
CA SER A 110 -9.84 0.76 8.90
C SER A 110 -9.19 0.09 10.12
N HIS A 111 -9.98 -0.35 11.09
CA HIS A 111 -9.48 -0.98 12.32
C HIS A 111 -9.44 -2.51 12.26
N ALA A 112 -9.80 -3.11 11.12
CA ALA A 112 -9.76 -4.56 10.99
C ALA A 112 -8.32 -5.08 11.01
N VAL A 113 -8.13 -6.20 11.70
CA VAL A 113 -6.87 -6.94 11.68
C VAL A 113 -6.84 -7.78 10.41
N THR A 114 -5.84 -7.52 9.57
CA THR A 114 -5.53 -8.42 8.46
C THR A 114 -5.08 -9.76 9.04
N GLY A 115 -5.65 -10.86 8.57
CA GLY A 115 -5.24 -12.21 8.97
C GLY A 115 -3.77 -12.50 8.60
N GLY A 116 -3.38 -13.78 8.64
CA GLY A 116 -2.05 -14.20 8.16
C GLY A 116 -1.80 -13.89 6.68
N GLY A 117 -0.60 -14.24 6.19
CA GLY A 117 -0.18 -13.93 4.81
C GLY A 117 -0.89 -14.71 3.70
N SER A 118 -1.70 -15.74 4.01
CA SER A 118 -2.40 -16.54 3.00
C SER A 118 -3.82 -16.04 2.73
N LEU A 119 -4.30 -16.17 1.49
CA LEU A 119 -5.67 -15.87 1.09
C LEU A 119 -6.72 -16.44 2.07
N GLU A 120 -6.61 -17.73 2.40
CA GLU A 120 -7.52 -18.38 3.34
C GLU A 120 -7.52 -17.71 4.71
N SER A 121 -6.34 -17.32 5.21
CA SER A 121 -6.23 -16.71 6.53
C SER A 121 -6.79 -15.29 6.57
N VAL A 122 -6.65 -14.53 5.48
CA VAL A 122 -7.27 -13.21 5.33
C VAL A 122 -8.79 -13.36 5.26
N ILE A 123 -9.33 -14.28 4.43
CA ILE A 123 -10.78 -14.51 4.34
C ILE A 123 -11.36 -14.99 5.68
N LYS A 124 -10.70 -15.92 6.37
CA LYS A 124 -11.13 -16.36 7.72
C LYS A 124 -11.13 -15.19 8.72
N SER A 125 -10.21 -14.24 8.61
CA SER A 125 -10.23 -13.01 9.42
C SER A 125 -11.43 -12.14 9.07
N CYS A 126 -11.72 -11.97 7.77
CA CYS A 126 -12.90 -11.23 7.30
C CYS A 126 -14.18 -11.87 7.86
N GLU A 127 -14.32 -13.20 7.78
CA GLU A 127 -15.49 -13.93 8.33
C GLU A 127 -15.71 -13.65 9.83
N LYS A 128 -14.63 -13.51 10.61
CA LYS A 128 -14.69 -13.18 12.05
C LYS A 128 -15.08 -11.72 12.33
N HIS A 129 -14.95 -10.85 11.33
CA HIS A 129 -15.19 -9.41 11.43
C HIS A 129 -16.31 -8.96 10.49
N GLU A 130 -17.37 -9.76 10.35
CA GLU A 130 -18.55 -9.41 9.53
C GLU A 130 -18.18 -9.08 8.06
N GLN A 131 -17.30 -9.90 7.50
CA GLN A 131 -16.79 -9.76 6.12
C GLN A 131 -16.00 -8.45 5.90
N LYS A 132 -15.47 -7.84 6.97
CA LYS A 132 -14.71 -6.60 6.88
C LYS A 132 -13.20 -6.82 7.02
N THR A 133 -12.42 -6.04 6.28
CA THR A 133 -10.97 -5.93 6.44
C THR A 133 -10.47 -4.54 6.02
N ASN A 134 -9.21 -4.22 6.28
CA ASN A 134 -8.62 -2.94 5.87
C ASN A 134 -8.20 -2.98 4.38
N CYS A 135 -7.76 -1.84 3.84
CA CYS A 135 -7.28 -1.74 2.44
C CYS A 135 -6.24 -2.81 2.09
N ARG A 136 -5.37 -3.16 3.05
CA ARG A 136 -4.37 -4.22 2.88
C ARG A 136 -5.01 -5.58 2.64
N GLY A 137 -5.98 -5.97 3.46
CA GLY A 137 -6.67 -7.26 3.34
C GLY A 137 -7.41 -7.40 2.01
N LEU A 138 -8.12 -6.34 1.59
CA LEU A 138 -8.84 -6.33 0.31
C LEU A 138 -7.89 -6.50 -0.88
N SER A 139 -6.76 -5.78 -0.87
CA SER A 139 -5.75 -5.85 -1.94
C SER A 139 -4.97 -7.18 -1.96
N ILE A 140 -4.76 -7.82 -0.80
CA ILE A 140 -4.24 -9.19 -0.76
C ILE A 140 -5.23 -10.14 -1.43
N ILE A 141 -6.52 -10.10 -1.05
CA ILE A 141 -7.54 -10.96 -1.65
C ILE A 141 -7.56 -10.76 -3.17
N LEU A 142 -7.69 -9.52 -3.66
CA LEU A 142 -7.76 -9.24 -5.09
C LEU A 142 -6.51 -9.72 -5.84
N SER A 143 -5.31 -9.40 -5.35
CA SER A 143 -4.06 -9.81 -6.02
C SER A 143 -3.85 -11.33 -6.05
N GLU A 144 -4.34 -12.07 -5.05
CA GLU A 144 -4.32 -13.54 -5.04
C GLU A 144 -5.31 -14.13 -6.05
N LEU A 145 -6.54 -13.61 -6.09
CA LEU A 145 -7.56 -14.07 -7.05
C LEU A 145 -7.12 -13.84 -8.50
N LEU A 146 -6.52 -12.68 -8.79
CA LEU A 146 -5.96 -12.40 -10.12
C LEU A 146 -4.86 -13.41 -10.49
N ARG A 147 -3.89 -13.65 -9.60
CA ARG A 147 -2.83 -14.64 -9.83
C ARG A 147 -3.36 -16.06 -9.99
N MET A 148 -4.39 -16.45 -9.24
CA MET A 148 -5.07 -17.74 -9.40
C MET A 148 -5.69 -17.89 -10.80
N ASN A 149 -6.14 -16.80 -11.43
CA ASN A 149 -6.63 -16.78 -12.81
C ASN A 149 -5.52 -16.51 -13.85
N GLY A 150 -4.23 -16.64 -13.48
CA GLY A 150 -3.12 -16.51 -14.43
C GLY A 150 -2.66 -15.08 -14.69
N ILE A 151 -3.17 -14.10 -13.96
CA ILE A 151 -2.92 -12.67 -14.20
C ILE A 151 -1.79 -12.18 -13.29
N LYS A 152 -0.80 -11.50 -13.86
CA LYS A 152 0.28 -10.89 -13.08
C LYS A 152 -0.26 -9.68 -12.31
N ALA A 153 -0.41 -9.85 -11.00
CA ALA A 153 -0.88 -8.80 -10.10
C ALA A 153 -0.18 -8.87 -8.74
N ARG A 154 0.10 -7.70 -8.16
CA ARG A 154 0.66 -7.55 -6.81
C ARG A 154 -0.03 -6.40 -6.08
N HIS A 155 -0.16 -6.53 -4.77
CA HIS A 155 -0.58 -5.39 -3.95
C HIS A 155 0.61 -4.45 -3.72
N ILE A 156 0.36 -3.14 -3.72
CA ILE A 156 1.35 -2.09 -3.47
C ILE A 156 0.87 -1.22 -2.31
N THR A 157 1.72 -1.09 -1.30
CA THR A 157 1.51 -0.14 -0.20
C THR A 157 1.99 1.24 -0.64
N CYS A 158 1.04 2.15 -0.82
CA CYS A 158 1.24 3.57 -1.09
C CYS A 158 1.44 4.28 0.26
N LYS A 159 2.66 4.78 0.50
CA LYS A 159 3.09 5.33 1.80
C LYS A 159 3.29 6.85 1.72
N PRO A 160 3.02 7.56 2.84
CA PRO A 160 3.18 9.00 2.90
C PRO A 160 4.63 9.41 3.19
N TYR A 161 4.84 10.72 3.38
CA TYR A 161 6.14 11.32 3.69
C TYR A 161 6.69 10.92 5.06
N GLU A 162 5.82 10.85 6.05
CA GLU A 162 6.23 10.58 7.41
C GLU A 162 6.68 9.14 7.60
N GLU A 163 7.65 8.97 8.50
CA GLU A 163 8.10 7.66 8.97
C GLU A 163 8.47 7.82 10.46
N PRO A 164 7.82 7.09 11.38
CA PRO A 164 6.71 6.19 11.14
C PRO A 164 5.45 6.92 10.65
N PHE A 165 4.62 6.23 9.87
CA PHE A 165 3.29 6.68 9.47
C PHE A 165 2.21 5.87 10.21
N ASN A 166 1.05 6.50 10.43
CA ASN A 166 -0.10 5.86 11.09
C ASN A 166 -1.19 5.44 10.10
N ASP A 167 -1.13 5.93 8.87
CA ASP A 167 -2.10 5.65 7.82
C ASP A 167 -1.37 5.57 6.47
N CYS A 168 -1.82 4.65 5.63
CA CYS A 168 -1.32 4.39 4.29
C CYS A 168 -2.45 3.78 3.48
N HIS A 169 -2.27 3.68 2.15
CA HIS A 169 -3.26 3.00 1.30
C HIS A 169 -2.64 1.83 0.57
N VAL A 170 -3.42 0.77 0.33
CA VAL A 170 -2.94 -0.41 -0.40
C VAL A 170 -3.86 -0.67 -1.58
N VAL A 171 -3.29 -0.66 -2.78
CA VAL A 171 -3.98 -0.92 -4.05
C VAL A 171 -3.35 -2.11 -4.76
N VAL A 172 -3.88 -2.50 -5.91
CA VAL A 172 -3.36 -3.59 -6.74
C VAL A 172 -2.84 -3.05 -8.06
N ASP A 173 -1.61 -3.42 -8.37
CA ASP A 173 -0.94 -3.19 -9.66
C ASP A 173 -1.07 -4.46 -10.50
N CYS A 174 -1.63 -4.32 -11.70
CA CYS A 174 -2.08 -5.44 -12.53
C CYS A 174 -1.64 -5.25 -13.98
N LEU A 175 -1.09 -6.31 -14.59
CA LEU A 175 -0.90 -6.42 -16.04
C LEU A 175 -2.10 -7.17 -16.63
N LEU A 176 -2.92 -6.46 -17.39
CA LEU A 176 -4.09 -7.01 -18.06
C LEU A 176 -3.68 -8.04 -19.13
N PRO A 177 -4.53 -9.03 -19.43
CA PRO A 177 -4.34 -9.94 -20.57
C PRO A 177 -4.03 -9.23 -21.89
N SER A 178 -4.68 -8.07 -22.15
CA SER A 178 -4.41 -7.21 -23.31
C SER A 178 -3.01 -6.59 -23.37
N GLY A 179 -2.23 -6.67 -22.28
CA GLY A 179 -0.90 -6.08 -22.14
C GLY A 179 -0.90 -4.68 -21.52
N SER A 180 -2.06 -4.06 -21.34
CA SER A 180 -2.20 -2.79 -20.62
C SER A 180 -1.96 -2.96 -19.12
N ARG A 181 -1.45 -1.93 -18.45
CA ARG A 181 -1.22 -1.93 -17.00
C ARG A 181 -2.21 -1.03 -16.30
N ILE A 182 -2.83 -1.52 -15.23
CA ILE A 182 -3.90 -0.82 -14.51
C ILE A 182 -3.66 -0.83 -13.01
N MET A 183 -4.13 0.22 -12.34
CA MET A 183 -4.33 0.25 -10.89
C MET A 183 -5.78 -0.14 -10.56
N LEU A 184 -5.94 -1.11 -9.67
CA LEU A 184 -7.24 -1.52 -9.12
C LEU A 184 -7.27 -1.22 -7.63
N ASP A 185 -8.34 -0.59 -7.16
CA ASP A 185 -8.55 -0.28 -5.75
C ASP A 185 -9.83 -0.96 -5.23
N PRO A 186 -9.70 -2.11 -4.54
CA PRO A 186 -10.85 -2.84 -4.02
C PRO A 186 -11.52 -2.16 -2.83
N THR A 187 -10.92 -1.12 -2.24
CA THR A 187 -11.56 -0.31 -1.20
C THR A 187 -12.69 0.55 -1.79
N TYR A 188 -12.51 0.98 -3.04
CA TYR A 188 -13.40 1.92 -3.74
C TYR A 188 -14.07 1.32 -4.98
N ARG A 189 -13.98 0.00 -5.21
CA ARG A 189 -14.38 -0.67 -6.48
C ARG A 189 -13.92 0.13 -7.71
N LEU A 190 -12.66 0.56 -7.66
CA LEU A 190 -12.20 1.66 -8.49
C LEU A 190 -11.07 1.24 -9.43
N TYR A 191 -11.17 1.75 -10.66
CA TYR A 191 -10.05 1.97 -11.57
C TYR A 191 -10.31 3.27 -12.34
N PHE A 192 -9.24 3.84 -12.90
CA PHE A 192 -9.32 5.06 -13.69
C PHE A 192 -8.99 4.80 -15.16
N THR A 193 -9.60 5.61 -16.02
CA THR A 193 -9.13 5.86 -17.38
C THR A 193 -8.70 7.31 -17.55
N ASP A 194 -7.83 7.58 -18.51
CA ASP A 194 -7.48 8.94 -18.93
C ASP A 194 -8.53 9.51 -19.92
N ASP A 195 -8.28 10.70 -20.44
CA ASP A 195 -9.16 11.38 -21.42
C ASP A 195 -9.28 10.63 -22.75
N ASN A 196 -8.36 9.72 -23.08
CA ASN A 196 -8.40 8.88 -24.27
C ASN A 196 -9.16 7.56 -24.04
N GLY A 197 -9.51 7.27 -22.79
CA GLY A 197 -10.12 6.01 -22.38
C GLY A 197 -9.10 4.91 -22.06
N ASP A 198 -7.80 5.23 -22.01
CA ASP A 198 -6.75 4.27 -21.67
C ASP A 198 -6.70 4.04 -20.16
N TYR A 199 -6.47 2.79 -19.75
CA TYR A 199 -6.39 2.43 -18.32
C TYR A 199 -5.18 3.09 -17.65
N VAL A 200 -5.42 3.63 -16.45
CA VAL A 200 -4.40 4.34 -15.67
C VAL A 200 -3.70 3.37 -14.73
N SER A 201 -2.39 3.21 -14.92
CA SER A 201 -1.51 2.50 -13.98
C SER A 201 -1.23 3.32 -12.72
N LEU A 202 -0.74 2.69 -11.64
CA LEU A 202 -0.41 3.42 -10.40
C LEU A 202 0.74 4.43 -10.61
N ARG A 203 1.69 4.10 -11.50
CA ARG A 203 2.76 5.02 -11.95
C ARG A 203 2.15 6.25 -12.61
N GLN A 204 1.20 6.05 -13.52
CA GLN A 204 0.54 7.12 -14.27
C GLN A 204 -0.36 7.97 -13.35
N LEU A 205 -1.12 7.35 -12.45
CA LEU A 205 -1.96 8.03 -11.45
C LEU A 205 -1.16 9.07 -10.67
N ARG A 206 0.06 8.74 -10.25
CA ARG A 206 0.93 9.68 -9.54
C ARG A 206 1.25 10.92 -10.37
N GLU A 207 1.64 10.72 -11.63
CA GLU A 207 2.00 11.83 -12.51
C GLU A 207 0.79 12.70 -12.84
N ASP A 208 -0.38 12.08 -13.03
CA ASP A 208 -1.63 12.80 -13.28
C ASP A 208 -2.07 13.62 -12.07
N VAL A 209 -1.98 13.07 -10.86
CA VAL A 209 -2.25 13.81 -9.61
C VAL A 209 -1.29 14.99 -9.43
N ILE A 210 0.01 14.81 -9.69
CA ILE A 210 1.02 15.87 -9.61
C ILE A 210 0.70 17.01 -10.59
N ALA A 211 0.34 16.65 -11.82
CA ALA A 211 0.03 17.57 -12.91
C ALA A 211 -1.39 18.17 -12.82
N GLY A 212 -2.26 17.62 -11.97
CA GLY A 212 -3.66 18.03 -11.88
C GLY A 212 -4.46 17.64 -13.13
N ARG A 213 -4.15 16.50 -13.75
CA ARG A 213 -4.93 15.97 -14.88
C ARG A 213 -6.21 15.32 -14.38
N THR A 214 -7.24 15.42 -15.21
CA THR A 214 -8.52 14.77 -14.96
C THR A 214 -8.36 13.25 -15.14
N LEU A 215 -9.03 12.50 -14.27
CA LEU A 215 -9.08 11.04 -14.28
C LEU A 215 -10.54 10.63 -14.24
N HIS A 216 -10.93 9.63 -15.02
CA HIS A 216 -12.32 9.19 -15.11
C HIS A 216 -12.48 7.88 -14.33
N ALA A 217 -13.19 7.95 -13.21
CA ALA A 217 -13.50 6.77 -12.42
C ALA A 217 -14.48 5.86 -13.19
N ASN A 218 -14.33 4.55 -13.07
CA ASN A 218 -15.29 3.60 -13.60
C ASN A 218 -16.69 3.85 -13.00
N LYS A 219 -17.73 3.54 -13.80
CA LYS A 219 -19.14 3.81 -13.46
C LYS A 219 -19.60 3.28 -12.09
N ASN A 220 -19.00 2.17 -11.63
CA ASN A 220 -19.39 1.48 -10.39
C ASN A 220 -18.51 1.83 -9.18
N ALA A 221 -17.62 2.83 -9.32
CA ALA A 221 -16.77 3.28 -8.21
C ALA A 221 -17.64 3.62 -6.98
N SER A 222 -17.28 3.03 -5.84
CA SER A 222 -18.02 3.16 -4.58
C SER A 222 -17.16 2.78 -3.38
N TYR A 223 -17.27 3.51 -2.27
CA TYR A 223 -16.60 3.15 -1.03
C TYR A 223 -17.42 2.10 -0.28
N SER A 224 -17.13 0.82 -0.48
CA SER A 224 -17.88 -0.29 0.16
C SER A 224 -19.41 -0.20 0.00
N GLY A 225 -19.86 0.32 -1.14
CA GLY A 225 -21.28 0.54 -1.48
C GLY A 225 -21.77 1.98 -1.27
N ASP A 226 -21.01 2.82 -0.58
CA ASP A 226 -21.29 4.25 -0.46
C ASP A 226 -20.80 5.03 -1.69
N ALA A 227 -21.31 6.25 -1.88
CA ALA A 227 -20.93 7.11 -2.99
C ALA A 227 -19.41 7.36 -3.02
N PHE A 228 -18.83 7.29 -4.21
CA PHE A 228 -17.42 7.64 -4.44
C PHE A 228 -17.24 9.16 -4.50
N ASP A 229 -16.41 9.69 -3.61
CA ASP A 229 -15.99 11.08 -3.60
C ASP A 229 -14.63 11.21 -4.29
N TYR A 230 -14.64 11.74 -5.50
CA TYR A 230 -13.46 11.87 -6.35
C TYR A 230 -12.41 12.82 -5.76
N ASP A 231 -12.84 13.99 -5.28
CA ASP A 231 -11.93 15.02 -4.78
C ASP A 231 -11.27 14.56 -3.47
N PHE A 232 -12.07 13.95 -2.58
CA PHE A 232 -11.54 13.34 -1.36
C PHE A 232 -10.55 12.22 -1.68
N TYR A 233 -10.85 11.36 -2.67
CA TYR A 233 -9.96 10.28 -3.07
C TYR A 233 -8.62 10.81 -3.58
N LEU A 234 -8.62 11.83 -4.45
CA LEU A 234 -7.39 12.43 -4.96
C LEU A 234 -6.59 13.13 -3.86
N GLU A 235 -7.25 13.83 -2.93
CA GLU A 235 -6.58 14.42 -1.76
C GLU A 235 -5.92 13.33 -0.91
N TYR A 236 -6.66 12.27 -0.61
CA TYR A 236 -6.16 11.11 0.15
C TYR A 236 -4.99 10.41 -0.56
N MET A 237 -5.07 10.24 -1.87
CA MET A 237 -4.00 9.64 -2.66
C MET A 237 -2.79 10.56 -2.80
N SER A 238 -2.96 11.88 -2.88
CA SER A 238 -1.82 12.82 -2.91
C SER A 238 -0.89 12.67 -1.70
N LYS A 239 -1.46 12.30 -0.55
CA LYS A 239 -0.70 11.94 0.65
C LYS A 239 0.07 10.63 0.49
N ASN A 240 -0.53 9.62 -0.13
CA ASN A 240 -0.04 8.24 -0.17
C ASN A 240 0.84 7.90 -1.40
N LEU A 241 0.87 8.75 -2.42
CA LEU A 241 1.62 8.53 -3.67
C LEU A 241 3.11 8.93 -3.60
N LEU A 242 3.66 9.11 -2.39
CA LEU A 242 5.06 9.53 -2.23
C LEU A 242 6.03 8.36 -2.37
N ARG A 243 5.76 7.25 -1.69
CA ARG A 243 6.60 6.04 -1.69
C ARG A 243 5.74 4.82 -1.99
N PHE A 244 6.30 3.84 -2.69
CA PHE A 244 5.60 2.61 -3.05
C PHE A 244 6.36 1.40 -2.56
N ASN A 245 5.72 0.54 -1.79
CA ASN A 245 6.33 -0.67 -1.26
C ASN A 245 5.59 -1.91 -1.78
N ALA A 246 6.37 -2.89 -2.23
CA ALA A 246 5.87 -4.17 -2.72
C ALA A 246 6.81 -5.30 -2.30
N ASN A 247 6.32 -6.54 -2.37
CA ASN A 247 7.18 -7.71 -2.25
C ASN A 247 7.65 -8.16 -3.64
N TYR A 248 8.93 -8.52 -3.78
CA TYR A 248 9.43 -9.15 -5.02
C TYR A 248 8.98 -10.62 -5.14
N ARG A 249 8.54 -11.27 -4.07
CA ARG A 249 7.93 -12.61 -4.13
C ARG A 249 6.43 -12.54 -3.89
N SER A 250 5.66 -12.92 -4.89
CA SER A 250 4.20 -13.04 -4.82
C SER A 250 3.82 -14.52 -4.64
N ASP A 251 4.24 -15.11 -3.51
CA ASP A 251 4.07 -16.53 -3.18
C ASP A 251 3.25 -16.82 -1.90
N ASN A 252 2.63 -15.77 -1.35
CA ASN A 252 1.80 -15.76 -0.13
C ASN A 252 2.64 -15.63 1.16
N THR A 253 3.90 -15.22 1.02
CA THR A 253 4.73 -14.76 2.14
C THR A 253 4.85 -13.23 2.11
N ASP A 254 4.50 -12.57 3.21
CA ASP A 254 4.68 -11.11 3.39
C ASP A 254 5.94 -10.84 4.22
N SER A 255 7.08 -11.33 3.73
CA SER A 255 8.34 -11.20 4.46
C SER A 255 8.92 -9.80 4.28
N ILE A 256 9.33 -9.16 5.37
CA ILE A 256 10.03 -7.87 5.29
C ILE A 256 11.32 -7.96 4.46
N SER A 257 11.98 -9.12 4.47
CA SER A 257 13.20 -9.36 3.67
C SER A 257 12.93 -9.46 2.17
N THR A 258 11.66 -9.58 1.79
CA THR A 258 11.23 -9.62 0.39
C THR A 258 10.70 -8.30 -0.13
N GLN A 259 10.79 -7.23 0.67
CA GLN A 259 10.24 -5.94 0.31
C GLN A 259 11.23 -5.07 -0.46
N ILE A 260 10.71 -4.41 -1.48
CA ILE A 260 11.32 -3.30 -2.18
C ILE A 260 10.44 -2.06 -2.02
N GLU A 261 11.07 -0.91 -1.81
CA GLU A 261 10.39 0.37 -1.70
C GLU A 261 10.98 1.39 -2.68
N LEU A 262 10.14 1.85 -3.60
CA LEU A 262 10.43 2.97 -4.48
C LEU A 262 10.29 4.27 -3.69
N ILE A 263 11.39 5.01 -3.60
CA ILE A 263 11.48 6.32 -2.96
C ILE A 263 11.85 7.38 -4.02
N PRO A 264 11.37 8.62 -3.87
CA PRO A 264 11.71 9.67 -4.80
C PRO A 264 13.15 10.16 -4.60
N LYS A 265 13.71 10.75 -5.66
CA LYS A 265 15.03 11.38 -5.63
C LYS A 265 15.10 12.40 -4.49
N GLY A 266 16.21 12.38 -3.74
CA GLY A 266 16.45 13.29 -2.61
C GLY A 266 15.69 12.92 -1.32
N TYR A 267 14.90 11.85 -1.30
CA TYR A 267 14.27 11.38 -0.08
C TYR A 267 15.25 10.54 0.76
N SER A 268 15.69 11.05 1.91
CA SER A 268 16.53 10.28 2.84
C SER A 268 15.77 9.15 3.53
N THR A 269 16.38 7.97 3.55
CA THR A 269 15.99 6.76 4.31
C THR A 269 16.93 6.47 5.48
N ASP A 270 17.60 7.50 6.00
CA ASP A 270 18.54 7.34 7.11
C ASP A 270 17.82 6.81 8.37
N GLY A 271 18.39 5.76 8.94
CA GLY A 271 17.81 5.04 10.09
C GLY A 271 16.55 4.23 9.81
N TYR A 272 16.16 4.06 8.53
CA TYR A 272 15.10 3.12 8.17
C TYR A 272 15.60 1.68 8.23
N SER A 273 14.67 0.72 8.26
CA SER A 273 14.99 -0.71 8.28
C SER A 273 15.89 -1.10 7.11
N LYS A 274 17.01 -1.76 7.41
CA LYS A 274 17.93 -2.32 6.40
C LYS A 274 17.46 -3.66 5.83
N ALA A 275 16.35 -4.20 6.32
CA ALA A 275 15.74 -5.42 5.78
C ALA A 275 14.94 -5.17 4.50
N VAL A 276 14.58 -3.91 4.23
CA VAL A 276 13.88 -3.49 3.00
C VAL A 276 14.91 -2.95 2.01
N GLN A 277 14.78 -3.33 0.75
CA GLN A 277 15.55 -2.75 -0.33
C GLN A 277 14.90 -1.44 -0.77
N TYR A 278 15.64 -0.34 -0.79
CA TYR A 278 15.15 0.94 -1.32
C TYR A 278 15.70 1.16 -2.72
N THR A 279 14.89 1.74 -3.59
CA THR A 279 15.30 2.13 -4.94
C THR A 279 14.72 3.48 -5.34
N THR A 280 15.44 4.23 -6.16
CA THR A 280 14.94 5.41 -6.87
C THR A 280 14.64 5.12 -8.34
N SER A 281 14.94 3.92 -8.84
CA SER A 281 14.74 3.53 -10.25
C SER A 281 13.29 3.11 -10.50
N LEU A 282 12.61 3.89 -11.36
CA LEU A 282 11.25 3.56 -11.81
C LEU A 282 11.23 2.25 -12.59
N GLU A 283 12.16 2.09 -13.53
CA GLU A 283 12.19 0.92 -14.40
C GLU A 283 12.43 -0.34 -13.58
N TYR A 284 13.33 -0.30 -12.60
CA TYR A 284 13.53 -1.45 -11.71
C TYR A 284 12.31 -1.78 -10.85
N PHE A 285 11.66 -0.79 -10.22
CA PHE A 285 10.53 -1.08 -9.32
C PHE A 285 9.28 -1.54 -10.09
N TRP A 286 9.00 -0.92 -11.24
CA TRP A 286 7.78 -1.17 -12.00
C TRP A 286 7.89 -2.36 -12.96
N ASP A 287 9.08 -2.87 -13.24
CA ASP A 287 9.26 -4.08 -14.04
C ASP A 287 8.47 -5.28 -13.46
N MET A 288 7.69 -5.96 -14.31
CA MET A 288 6.92 -7.16 -13.98
C MET A 288 7.36 -8.40 -14.78
N GLY A 289 8.54 -8.34 -15.41
CA GLY A 289 9.11 -9.39 -16.25
C GLY A 289 8.47 -9.46 -17.62
#